data_AF-A0A6J1M5B9-F1
#
_entry.id   AF-A0A6J1M5B9-F1
#
_cell.length_a   1.000
_cell.length_b   1.000
_cell.length_c   1.000
_cell.angle_alpha   90.00
_cell.angle_beta   90.00
_cell.angle_gamma   90.00
#
_symmetry.space_group_name_H-M   'P 1'
#
loop_
_entity.id
_entity.type
_entity.pdbx_description
1 polymer ?
#
loop_
_entity_poly.entity_id
_entity_poly.type
_entity_poly.pdbx_seq_one_letter_code
_entity_poly.pdbx_strand_id
1 'polypeptide(L)'
;MRNFLSITLLCLALLWCQLDARLVRVRRIRRLVGQDERYAEITDYRVSPLDEQGIFKFAFKTSNGIDVQAAGSALETIGIFSYTSPEGVPIETRYIADELGFHVVGKHLPQPPPTPSYILRSLEYIRTHNADGSLKAHTL
;
A
#
# COMPACT_ATOMS: atom_id res chain seq x y z
N MET A 1 -14.17 37.29 -47.55
CA MET A 1 -13.54 37.90 -46.35
C MET A 1 -14.14 37.45 -45.01
N ARG A 2 -15.34 36.84 -44.97
CA ARG A 2 -16.02 36.43 -43.72
C ARG A 2 -15.47 35.16 -43.05
N ASN A 3 -14.75 34.31 -43.79
CA ASN A 3 -14.31 32.99 -43.31
C ASN A 3 -12.95 33.04 -42.59
N PHE A 4 -12.08 34.01 -42.91
CA PHE A 4 -10.76 34.14 -42.30
C PHE A 4 -10.84 34.59 -40.82
N LEU A 5 -11.84 35.38 -40.45
CA LEU A 5 -12.06 35.84 -39.07
C LEU A 5 -12.61 34.72 -38.16
N SER A 6 -13.33 33.76 -38.73
CA SER A 6 -13.90 32.63 -37.97
C SER A 6 -12.84 31.59 -37.61
N ILE A 7 -11.87 31.35 -38.51
CA ILE A 7 -10.80 30.38 -38.29
C ILE A 7 -9.82 30.87 -37.21
N THR A 8 -9.52 32.17 -37.17
CA THR A 8 -8.61 32.73 -36.16
C THR A 8 -9.20 32.68 -34.75
N LEU A 9 -10.51 32.95 -34.58
CA LEU A 9 -11.20 32.83 -33.30
C LEU A 9 -11.24 31.38 -32.80
N LEU A 10 -11.49 30.41 -33.69
CA LEU A 10 -11.53 28.99 -33.32
C LEU A 10 -10.12 28.50 -32.90
N CYS A 11 -9.07 28.97 -33.59
CA CYS A 11 -7.68 28.67 -33.23
C CYS A 11 -7.31 29.26 -31.87
N LEU A 12 -7.76 30.50 -31.56
CA LEU A 12 -7.49 31.15 -30.28
C LEU A 12 -8.19 30.42 -29.13
N ALA A 13 -9.44 29.98 -29.32
CA ALA A 13 -10.20 29.20 -28.34
C ALA A 13 -9.56 27.82 -28.08
N LEU A 14 -9.08 27.15 -29.14
CA LEU A 14 -8.35 25.89 -29.00
C LEU A 14 -7.02 26.10 -28.27
N LEU A 15 -6.29 27.18 -28.57
CA LEU A 15 -5.06 27.52 -27.86
C LEU A 15 -5.32 27.80 -26.37
N TRP A 16 -6.41 28.49 -26.05
CA TRP A 16 -6.84 28.76 -24.67
C TRP A 16 -7.19 27.47 -23.92
N CYS A 17 -7.94 26.56 -24.57
CA CYS A 17 -8.31 25.26 -24.02
C CYS A 17 -7.08 24.36 -23.76
N GLN A 18 -6.08 24.40 -24.65
CA GLN A 18 -4.82 23.67 -24.47
C GLN A 18 -3.97 24.24 -23.31
N LEU A 19 -4.02 25.56 -23.08
CA LEU A 19 -3.34 26.22 -21.97
C LEU A 19 -3.96 25.82 -20.61
N ASP A 20 -5.29 25.79 -20.52
CA ASP A 20 -6.03 25.35 -19.33
C ASP A 20 -5.76 23.87 -19.02
N ALA A 21 -5.76 23.00 -20.02
CA ALA A 21 -5.49 21.57 -19.83
C ALA A 21 -4.07 21.29 -19.31
N ARG A 22 -3.07 22.08 -19.73
CA ARG A 22 -1.70 22.00 -19.19
C ARG A 22 -1.61 22.52 -17.75
N LEU A 23 -2.29 23.62 -17.43
CA LEU A 23 -2.31 24.19 -16.08
C LEU A 23 -2.95 23.25 -15.05
N VAL A 24 -4.04 22.56 -15.41
CA VAL A 24 -4.67 21.54 -14.53
C VAL A 24 -3.74 20.36 -14.28
N ARG A 25 -3.00 19.91 -15.30
CA ARG A 25 -2.06 18.79 -15.18
C ARG A 25 -0.85 19.12 -14.30
N VAL A 26 -0.36 20.36 -14.34
CA VAL A 26 0.79 20.83 -13.52
C VAL A 26 0.37 21.08 -12.06
N ARG A 27 -0.85 21.57 -11.80
CA ARG A 27 -1.35 21.76 -10.42
C ARG A 27 -1.46 20.46 -9.62
N ARG A 28 -1.57 19.30 -10.28
CA ARG A 28 -1.71 17.99 -9.60
C ARG A 28 -0.38 17.43 -9.06
N ILE A 29 0.76 17.91 -9.54
CA ILE A 29 2.09 17.35 -9.19
C ILE A 29 2.74 18.10 -8.01
N ARG A 30 2.24 19.28 -7.63
CA ARG A 30 2.87 20.16 -6.64
C ARG A 30 2.23 20.14 -5.25
N ARG A 31 1.72 18.98 -4.80
CA ARG A 31 1.13 18.83 -3.47
C ARG A 31 1.69 17.61 -2.74
N LEU A 32 3.00 17.49 -2.67
CA LEU A 32 3.67 16.58 -1.76
C LEU A 32 4.92 17.31 -1.27
N VAL A 33 5.16 17.27 0.05
CA VAL A 33 6.16 18.03 0.82
C VAL A 33 5.66 19.42 1.28
N GLY A 34 5.29 19.48 2.57
CA GLY A 34 5.17 20.74 3.30
C GLY A 34 3.81 21.01 3.95
N GLN A 35 3.28 20.10 4.76
CA GLN A 35 2.59 20.54 5.96
C GLN A 35 3.62 20.44 7.09
N ASP A 36 3.68 21.42 8.00
CA ASP A 36 4.57 21.34 9.15
C ASP A 36 4.19 20.06 9.92
N GLU A 37 5.09 19.08 9.95
CA GLU A 37 4.87 17.76 10.58
C GLU A 37 4.35 17.89 12.02
N ARG A 38 4.70 19.00 12.70
CA ARG A 38 4.30 19.29 14.09
C ARG A 38 2.85 19.75 14.23
N TYR A 39 2.22 20.18 13.13
CA TYR A 39 0.83 20.64 13.09
C TYR A 39 -0.04 19.68 12.25
N ALA A 40 0.33 18.41 12.15
CA ALA A 40 -0.48 17.41 11.47
C ALA A 40 -1.82 17.20 12.20
N GLU A 41 -2.91 17.55 11.53
CA GLU A 41 -4.28 17.31 12.01
C GLU A 41 -4.88 16.01 11.46
N ILE A 42 -5.80 15.40 12.21
CA ILE A 42 -6.62 14.28 11.74
C ILE A 42 -7.70 14.82 10.80
N THR A 43 -7.70 14.37 9.55
CA THR A 43 -8.64 14.81 8.50
C THR A 43 -9.80 13.87 8.30
N ASP A 44 -9.60 12.58 8.55
CA ASP A 44 -10.64 11.55 8.50
C ASP A 44 -10.50 10.68 9.74
N TYR A 45 -11.62 10.37 10.38
CA TYR A 45 -11.67 9.48 11.52
C TYR A 45 -12.97 8.67 11.46
N ARG A 46 -12.82 7.35 11.42
CA ARG A 46 -13.91 6.40 11.30
C ARG A 46 -13.73 5.32 12.35
N VAL A 47 -14.74 5.11 13.17
CA VAL A 47 -14.79 4.02 14.15
C VAL A 47 -16.13 3.34 14.01
N SER A 48 -16.13 2.02 13.91
CA SER A 48 -17.35 1.23 14.03
C SER A 48 -17.66 0.99 15.52
N PRO A 49 -18.93 1.06 15.93
CA PRO A 49 -19.34 0.58 17.25
C PRO A 49 -18.88 -0.86 17.47
N LEU A 50 -18.55 -1.21 18.71
CA LEU A 50 -18.30 -2.60 19.08
C LEU A 50 -19.60 -3.39 18.87
N ASP A 51 -19.50 -4.55 18.21
CA ASP A 51 -20.60 -5.51 18.16
C ASP A 51 -20.61 -6.41 19.41
N GLU A 52 -21.64 -7.25 19.54
CA GLU A 52 -21.78 -8.20 20.66
C GLU A 52 -20.62 -9.22 20.71
N GLN A 53 -19.91 -9.39 19.59
CA GLN A 53 -18.78 -10.29 19.44
C GLN A 53 -17.44 -9.61 19.78
N GLY A 54 -17.45 -8.31 20.14
CA GLY A 54 -16.26 -7.56 20.48
C GLY A 54 -15.38 -7.20 19.27
N ILE A 55 -15.93 -7.24 18.06
CA ILE A 55 -15.23 -6.80 16.85
C ILE A 55 -15.12 -5.28 16.86
N PHE A 56 -13.92 -4.78 16.63
CA PHE A 56 -13.67 -3.37 16.44
C PHE A 56 -13.15 -3.11 15.03
N LYS A 57 -13.45 -1.92 14.51
CA LYS A 57 -12.88 -1.41 13.26
C LYS A 57 -12.63 0.08 13.44
N PHE A 58 -11.43 0.53 13.11
CA PHE A 58 -11.14 1.95 13.03
C PHE A 58 -10.25 2.27 11.84
N ALA A 59 -10.35 3.51 11.38
CA ALA A 59 -9.46 4.09 10.40
C ALA A 59 -9.32 5.58 10.68
N PHE A 60 -8.12 6.12 10.48
CA PHE A 60 -7.90 7.55 10.53
C PHE A 60 -6.85 7.97 9.51
N LYS A 61 -6.97 9.21 9.05
CA LYS A 61 -6.02 9.84 8.15
C LYS A 61 -5.59 11.17 8.72
N THR A 62 -4.32 11.51 8.54
CA THR A 62 -3.78 12.81 8.90
C THR A 62 -3.47 13.64 7.66
N SER A 63 -3.43 14.95 7.87
CA SER A 63 -3.16 15.95 6.87
C SER A 63 -1.75 15.89 6.26
N ASN A 64 -0.77 15.34 6.99
CA ASN A 64 0.58 15.03 6.48
C ASN A 64 0.68 13.68 5.74
N GLY A 65 -0.45 12.99 5.51
CA GLY A 65 -0.50 11.78 4.69
C GLY A 65 -0.21 10.47 5.43
N ILE A 66 -0.38 10.44 6.76
CA ILE A 66 -0.46 9.17 7.49
C ILE A 66 -1.85 8.60 7.29
N ASP A 67 -1.93 7.31 6.97
CA ASP A 67 -3.16 6.55 6.84
C ASP A 67 -3.04 5.28 7.69
N VAL A 68 -3.97 5.09 8.61
CA VAL A 68 -4.00 3.94 9.51
C VAL A 68 -5.40 3.35 9.49
N GLN A 69 -5.48 2.03 9.35
CA GLN A 69 -6.72 1.30 9.51
C GLN A 69 -6.44 -0.05 10.18
N ALA A 70 -7.32 -0.45 11.10
CA ALA A 70 -7.24 -1.73 11.76
C ALA A 70 -8.63 -2.28 12.04
N ALA A 71 -8.73 -3.59 12.05
CA ALA A 71 -9.93 -4.33 12.40
C ALA A 71 -9.52 -5.59 13.15
N GLY A 72 -10.29 -5.97 14.15
CA GLY A 72 -9.93 -7.12 14.96
C GLY A 72 -11.03 -7.56 15.89
N SER A 73 -10.74 -8.66 16.57
CA SER A 73 -11.51 -9.27 17.64
C SER A 73 -10.60 -9.43 18.87
N ALA A 74 -11.09 -10.11 19.90
CA ALA A 74 -10.27 -10.48 21.06
C ALA A 74 -9.12 -11.46 20.74
N LEU A 75 -9.22 -12.22 19.64
CA LEU A 75 -8.24 -13.27 19.29
C LEU A 75 -7.21 -12.81 18.26
N GLU A 76 -7.64 -11.98 17.31
CA GLU A 76 -6.83 -11.57 16.18
C GLU A 76 -7.14 -10.12 15.80
N THR A 77 -6.10 -9.34 15.52
CA THR A 77 -6.20 -7.99 14.96
C THR A 77 -5.36 -7.87 13.71
N ILE A 78 -5.96 -7.41 12.63
CA ILE A 78 -5.27 -7.06 11.40
C ILE A 78 -5.22 -5.55 11.23
N GLY A 79 -4.13 -5.05 10.67
CA GLY A 79 -4.03 -3.62 10.38
C GLY A 79 -3.02 -3.29 9.32
N ILE A 80 -3.13 -2.07 8.84
CA ILE A 80 -2.22 -1.46 7.88
C ILE A 80 -2.02 0.00 8.28
N PHE A 81 -0.77 0.43 8.23
CA PHE A 81 -0.42 1.83 8.35
C PHE A 81 0.52 2.22 7.22
N SER A 82 0.39 3.45 6.76
CA SER A 82 1.25 4.04 5.75
C SER A 82 1.60 5.48 6.09
N TYR A 83 2.81 5.88 5.71
CA TYR A 83 3.32 7.23 5.89
C TYR A 83 4.39 7.52 4.83
N THR A 84 4.74 8.79 4.66
CA THR A 84 5.87 9.18 3.81
C THR A 84 7.10 9.36 4.70
N SER A 85 8.21 8.70 4.36
CA SER A 85 9.46 8.85 5.10
C SER A 85 10.06 10.25 4.92
N PRO A 86 10.97 10.71 5.79
CA PRO A 86 11.67 11.98 5.63
C PRO A 86 12.38 12.13 4.27
N GLU A 87 12.75 11.01 3.64
CA GLU A 87 13.37 10.91 2.33
C GLU A 87 12.36 11.00 1.17
N GLY A 88 11.06 11.13 1.47
CA GLY A 88 9.98 11.20 0.48
C GLY A 88 9.53 9.84 -0.05
N VAL A 89 9.93 8.74 0.60
CA VAL A 89 9.58 7.38 0.16
C VAL A 89 8.27 6.94 0.85
N PRO A 90 7.25 6.49 0.11
CA PRO A 90 6.04 5.94 0.72
C PRO A 90 6.36 4.61 1.40
N ILE A 91 6.07 4.54 2.70
CA ILE A 91 6.20 3.35 3.52
C ILE A 91 4.80 2.79 3.80
N GLU A 92 4.64 1.50 3.56
CA GLU A 92 3.44 0.74 3.89
C GLU A 92 3.83 -0.47 4.73
N THR A 93 3.08 -0.71 5.79
CA THR A 93 3.26 -1.83 6.70
C THR A 93 1.92 -2.48 6.95
N ARG A 94 1.86 -3.81 6.79
CA ARG A 94 0.70 -4.64 7.13
C ARG A 94 1.06 -5.56 8.28
N TYR A 95 0.12 -5.80 9.17
CA TYR A 95 0.36 -6.69 10.30
C TYR A 95 -0.86 -7.54 10.65
N ILE A 96 -0.59 -8.66 11.30
CA ILE A 96 -1.52 -9.56 11.96
C ILE A 96 -0.99 -9.75 13.38
N ALA A 97 -1.81 -9.44 14.37
CA ALA A 97 -1.54 -9.68 15.78
C ALA A 97 -2.46 -10.80 16.25
N ASP A 98 -1.90 -11.95 16.57
CA ASP A 98 -2.61 -13.15 17.00
C ASP A 98 -1.94 -13.77 18.25
N GLU A 99 -2.36 -14.98 18.62
CA GLU A 99 -1.80 -15.73 19.76
C GLU A 99 -0.32 -16.08 19.60
N LEU A 100 0.19 -16.14 18.36
CA LEU A 100 1.59 -16.45 18.05
C LEU A 100 2.46 -15.18 18.02
N GLY A 101 1.86 -14.00 18.15
CA GLY A 101 2.52 -12.72 18.34
C GLY A 101 2.20 -11.72 17.25
N PHE A 102 3.20 -10.88 16.92
CA PHE A 102 3.05 -9.80 15.94
C PHE A 102 3.75 -10.15 14.63
N HIS A 103 2.94 -10.48 13.62
CA HIS A 103 3.41 -10.81 12.28
C HIS A 103 3.31 -9.58 11.39
N VAL A 104 4.43 -9.09 10.87
CA VAL A 104 4.50 -7.83 10.12
C VAL A 104 5.17 -8.01 8.77
N VAL A 105 4.63 -7.34 7.75
CA VAL A 105 5.14 -7.35 6.38
C VAL A 105 5.25 -5.92 5.86
N GLY A 106 6.42 -5.58 5.31
CA GLY A 106 6.70 -4.27 4.73
C GLY A 106 8.04 -4.29 3.99
N LYS A 107 8.14 -3.54 2.89
CA LYS A 107 9.36 -3.49 2.06
C LYS A 107 10.59 -2.92 2.78
N HIS A 108 10.35 -2.11 3.81
CA HIS A 108 11.37 -1.43 4.61
C HIS A 108 11.84 -2.27 5.81
N LEU A 109 11.21 -3.42 6.04
CA LEU A 109 11.55 -4.29 7.16
C LEU A 109 12.73 -5.20 6.80
N PRO A 110 13.55 -5.59 7.78
CA PRO A 110 14.58 -6.60 7.59
C PRO A 110 13.96 -7.88 7.01
N GLN A 111 14.51 -8.36 5.89
CA GLN A 111 14.12 -9.65 5.36
C GLN A 111 14.96 -10.74 6.02
N PRO A 112 14.34 -11.86 6.44
CA PRO A 112 15.10 -13.00 6.93
C PRO A 112 16.04 -13.51 5.84
N PRO A 113 17.19 -14.10 6.20
CA PRO A 113 18.10 -14.68 5.23
C PRO A 113 17.39 -15.78 4.44
N PRO A 114 17.77 -16.00 3.17
CA PRO A 114 17.16 -17.04 2.35
C PRO A 114 17.37 -18.43 2.99
N THR A 115 16.41 -19.33 2.79
CA THR A 115 16.49 -20.71 3.28
C THR A 115 17.78 -21.37 2.79
N PRO A 116 18.58 -21.99 3.69
CA PRO A 116 19.84 -22.63 3.30
C PRO A 116 19.66 -23.72 2.23
N SER A 117 20.62 -23.80 1.30
CA SER A 117 20.55 -24.71 0.14
C SER A 117 20.46 -26.20 0.51
N TYR A 118 21.06 -26.59 1.64
CA TYR A 118 21.00 -27.98 2.11
C TYR A 118 19.60 -28.36 2.59
N ILE A 119 18.82 -27.44 3.17
CA ILE A 119 17.42 -27.70 3.55
C ILE A 119 16.60 -27.95 2.31
N LEU A 120 16.76 -27.12 1.26
CA LEU A 120 16.07 -27.30 -0.01
C LEU A 120 16.42 -28.65 -0.65
N ARG A 121 17.69 -29.05 -0.61
CA ARG A 121 18.13 -30.36 -1.08
C ARG A 121 17.51 -31.50 -0.27
N SER A 122 17.46 -31.38 1.06
CA SER A 122 16.85 -32.38 1.93
C SER A 122 15.35 -32.52 1.68
N LEU A 123 14.64 -31.40 1.49
CA LEU A 123 13.23 -31.40 1.13
C LEU A 123 12.99 -32.06 -0.23
N GLU A 124 13.83 -31.76 -1.22
CA GLU A 124 13.76 -32.39 -2.54
C GLU A 124 14.03 -33.89 -2.47
N TYR A 125 15.01 -34.31 -1.66
CA TYR A 125 15.28 -35.72 -1.39
C TYR A 125 14.07 -36.41 -0.76
N ILE A 126 13.50 -35.85 0.32
CA ILE A 126 12.29 -36.40 0.98
C ILE A 126 11.09 -36.45 0.01
N ARG A 127 10.95 -35.45 -0.87
CA ARG A 127 9.89 -35.40 -1.89
C ARG A 127 10.01 -36.53 -2.90
N THR A 128 11.23 -36.85 -3.32
CA THR A 128 11.51 -37.82 -4.39
C THR A 128 11.85 -39.22 -3.90
N HIS A 129 12.19 -39.41 -2.62
CA HIS A 129 12.61 -40.69 -2.05
C HIS A 129 11.62 -41.21 -0.99
N ASN A 130 11.48 -42.52 -0.92
CA ASN A 130 10.79 -43.27 0.13
C ASN A 130 11.66 -43.37 1.39
N ALA A 131 11.10 -43.90 2.47
CA ALA A 131 11.82 -44.06 3.75
C ALA A 131 13.05 -44.98 3.67
N ASP A 132 13.06 -45.90 2.69
CA ASP A 132 14.17 -46.81 2.38
C ASP A 132 15.22 -46.18 1.43
N GLY A 133 15.04 -44.92 1.01
CA GLY A 133 15.92 -44.26 0.05
C GLY A 133 15.70 -44.66 -1.40
N SER A 134 14.67 -45.44 -1.72
CA SER A 134 14.28 -45.69 -3.12
C SER A 134 13.53 -44.47 -3.69
N LEU A 135 13.57 -44.25 -5.00
CA LEU A 135 12.78 -43.20 -5.63
C LEU A 135 11.28 -43.53 -5.55
N LYS A 136 10.47 -42.54 -5.22
CA LYS A 136 9.01 -42.62 -5.31
C LYS A 136 8.62 -42.80 -6.76
N ALA A 137 7.81 -43.82 -7.03
CA ALA A 137 7.23 -44.01 -8.35
C ALA A 137 6.36 -42.80 -8.70
N HIS A 138 6.53 -42.24 -9.91
CA HIS A 138 5.58 -41.27 -10.43
C HIS A 138 4.28 -42.01 -10.75
N THR A 139 3.29 -41.89 -9.87
CA THR A 139 1.92 -42.25 -10.22
C THR A 139 1.40 -41.19 -11.19
N LEU A 140 1.20 -41.58 -12.46
CA LEU A 140 0.48 -40.81 -13.47
C LEU A 140 -1.03 -40.86 -13.21
#